data_AF-A0A962BDA5-F1
#
_entry.id   AF-A0A962BDA5-F1
#
_cell.length_a   1.000
_cell.length_b   1.000
_cell.length_c   1.000
_cell.angle_alpha   90.00
_cell.angle_beta   90.00
_cell.angle_gamma   90.00
#
_symmetry.space_group_name_H-M   'P 1'
#
loop_
_entity.id
_entity.type
_entity.pdbx_description
1 polymer ?
#
loop_
_entity_poly.entity_id
_entity_poly.type
_entity_poly.pdbx_seq_one_letter_code
_entity_poly.pdbx_strand_id
1 'polypeptide(L)'
;MGTFTPALTGLAAVAPAVGDALPGLTGLFNIAQTVTGTNAAQKAARQQREQQALALKQLQEKQAVQLRDLQEQAALDRATIDARAAQAETDRRAALKRAVARQRAAFGASGIGNQSSGSNEAVLLGLFSESEADRAAREKLDTLRFSAIDQNIEAQKRINVLQASQLAEKQRVQRVSGGVF
;
A
#
# COMPACT_ATOMS: atom_id res chain seq x y z
N MET A 1 -4.64 -6.46 41.35
CA MET A 1 -5.63 -6.49 40.25
C MET A 1 -5.84 -5.03 39.84
N GLY A 2 -4.98 -4.46 38.97
CA GLY A 2 -5.15 -4.43 37.50
C GLY A 2 -6.19 -3.37 37.13
N THR A 3 -5.99 -2.35 36.30
CA THR A 3 -4.95 -1.95 35.32
C THR A 3 -5.19 -0.48 34.93
N PHE A 4 -4.12 0.15 34.42
CA PHE A 4 -3.99 1.28 33.47
C PHE A 4 -5.24 1.58 32.59
N THR A 5 -5.53 2.78 32.04
CA THR A 5 -4.70 3.81 31.35
C THR A 5 -5.64 5.00 31.00
N PRO A 6 -5.14 6.19 30.59
CA PRO A 6 -5.86 7.47 30.51
C PRO A 6 -6.45 7.74 29.12
N ALA A 7 -7.32 8.75 29.00
CA ALA A 7 -7.59 9.40 27.73
C ALA A 7 -8.10 10.83 27.91
N LEU A 8 -7.79 11.66 26.92
CA LEU A 8 -8.44 12.91 26.55
C LEU A 8 -7.99 14.18 27.26
N THR A 9 -7.01 14.85 26.65
CA THR A 9 -7.09 16.24 26.16
C THR A 9 -5.76 16.50 25.45
N GLY A 10 -5.68 16.97 24.21
CA GLY A 10 -6.52 17.95 23.54
C GLY A 10 -5.56 19.03 23.02
N LEU A 11 -5.63 19.28 21.72
CA LEU A 11 -5.02 20.36 20.94
C LEU A 11 -4.39 21.54 21.71
N ALA A 12 -3.13 21.86 21.39
CA ALA A 12 -2.61 23.23 21.33
C ALA A 12 -1.31 23.19 20.49
N ALA A 13 -1.36 23.64 19.25
CA ALA A 13 -1.13 25.02 18.83
C ALA A 13 0.34 25.25 18.41
N VAL A 14 0.46 25.52 17.12
CA VAL A 14 1.66 25.93 16.39
C VAL A 14 2.08 27.34 16.84
N ALA A 15 3.32 27.47 17.33
CA ALA A 15 4.20 28.67 17.42
C ALA A 15 3.67 29.92 18.19
N PRO A 16 4.51 30.77 18.85
CA PRO A 16 5.63 31.51 18.21
C PRO A 16 6.85 31.86 19.13
N ALA A 17 7.80 32.64 18.56
CA ALA A 17 8.89 33.44 19.17
C ALA A 17 10.12 32.66 19.69
N VAL A 18 11.36 32.79 19.19
CA VAL A 18 12.20 33.94 18.78
C VAL A 18 12.15 35.10 19.78
N GLY A 19 13.17 35.13 20.65
CA GLY A 19 13.53 36.29 21.48
C GLY A 19 13.52 35.99 22.96
N ASP A 20 14.66 35.52 23.51
CA ASP A 20 15.43 36.33 24.45
C ASP A 20 16.69 35.64 24.96
N ALA A 21 17.79 36.37 24.81
CA ALA A 21 18.92 36.51 25.72
C ALA A 21 19.72 35.28 26.20
N LEU A 22 20.90 35.13 25.58
CA LEU A 22 22.14 34.68 26.22
C LEU A 22 22.37 35.46 27.54
N PRO A 23 22.87 34.82 28.62
CA PRO A 23 24.32 34.74 28.79
C PRO A 23 24.79 33.45 29.46
N GLY A 24 25.73 32.74 28.83
CA GLY A 24 26.29 31.52 29.40
C GLY A 24 27.52 31.00 28.67
N LEU A 25 28.44 31.90 28.32
CA LEU A 25 29.74 31.65 27.67
C LEU A 25 30.78 30.98 28.58
N THR A 26 30.38 30.23 29.60
CA THR A 26 31.29 29.72 30.64
C THR A 26 30.95 28.29 31.00
N GLY A 27 31.22 27.39 30.06
CA GLY A 27 30.93 25.96 30.18
C GLY A 27 31.96 25.08 29.49
N LEU A 28 33.23 25.37 29.73
CA LEU A 28 34.33 24.40 29.66
C LEU A 28 34.61 23.80 28.27
N PHE A 29 35.36 24.58 27.49
CA PHE A 29 36.49 24.08 26.71
C PHE A 29 37.41 23.25 27.63
N ASN A 30 37.05 22.01 27.91
CA ASN A 30 38.04 20.98 28.21
C ASN A 30 38.54 20.46 26.88
N ILE A 31 39.53 21.19 26.35
CA ILE A 31 40.54 20.67 25.43
C ILE A 31 41.29 19.58 26.20
N ALA A 32 40.67 18.42 26.33
CA ALA A 32 41.38 17.21 26.71
C ALA A 32 42.11 16.74 25.46
N GLN A 33 43.37 17.15 25.39
CA GLN A 33 44.38 16.56 24.52
C GLN A 33 44.36 15.05 24.68
N THR A 34 43.86 14.35 23.67
CA THR A 34 44.16 12.93 23.48
C THR A 34 44.89 12.78 22.16
N VAL A 35 46.10 13.33 22.11
CA VAL A 35 47.15 13.00 21.14
C VAL A 35 47.80 11.67 21.55
N THR A 36 46.97 10.65 21.78
CA THR A 36 47.40 9.28 22.05
C THR A 36 46.53 8.31 21.26
N GLY A 37 47.02 7.92 20.09
CA GLY A 37 46.62 6.68 19.43
C GLY A 37 45.81 6.86 18.16
N THR A 38 46.50 6.99 17.02
CA THR A 38 45.97 6.69 15.69
C THR A 38 45.20 5.35 15.66
N ASN A 39 45.61 4.36 16.48
CA ASN A 39 44.93 3.07 16.62
C ASN A 39 43.55 3.13 17.31
N ALA A 40 43.29 4.07 18.23
CA ALA A 40 42.02 4.17 18.96
C ALA A 40 40.94 4.89 18.12
N ALA A 41 41.29 6.00 17.47
CA ALA A 41 40.43 6.69 16.51
C ALA A 41 40.12 5.79 15.29
N GLN A 42 41.10 5.03 14.81
CA GLN A 42 40.92 4.11 13.70
C GLN A 42 40.08 2.86 14.08
N LYS A 43 40.17 2.38 15.32
CA LYS A 43 39.26 1.34 15.85
C LYS A 43 37.83 1.85 16.03
N ALA A 44 37.64 3.06 16.56
CA ALA A 44 36.32 3.67 16.68
C ALA A 44 35.65 3.90 15.31
N ALA A 45 36.42 4.33 14.31
CA ALA A 45 35.94 4.48 12.93
C ALA A 45 35.57 3.14 12.28
N ARG A 46 36.28 2.04 12.59
CA ARG A 46 35.91 0.69 12.12
C ARG A 46 34.64 0.19 12.78
N GLN A 47 34.51 0.34 14.09
CA GLN A 47 33.30 -0.05 14.83
C GLN A 47 32.06 0.72 14.35
N GLN A 48 32.18 2.03 14.07
CA GLN A 48 31.08 2.78 13.47
C GLN A 48 30.68 2.28 12.07
N ARG A 49 31.65 1.91 11.22
CA ARG A 49 31.35 1.35 9.88
C ARG A 49 30.66 0.00 9.96
N GLU A 50 31.08 -0.86 10.88
CA GLU A 50 30.45 -2.17 11.11
C GLU A 50 29.00 -2.01 11.58
N GLN A 51 28.74 -1.12 12.53
CA GLN A 51 27.38 -0.82 12.99
C GLN A 51 26.50 -0.26 11.86
N GLN A 52 27.05 0.63 11.01
CA GLN A 52 26.34 1.16 9.85
C GLN A 52 26.05 0.07 8.80
N ALA A 53 26.98 -0.85 8.57
CA ALA A 53 26.79 -1.98 7.65
C ALA A 53 25.71 -2.96 8.16
N LEU A 54 25.69 -3.23 9.47
CA LEU A 54 24.65 -4.05 10.09
C LEU A 54 23.27 -3.37 9.99
N ALA A 55 23.19 -2.07 10.25
CA ALA A 55 21.94 -1.32 10.12
C ALA A 55 21.42 -1.30 8.68
N LEU A 56 22.30 -1.14 7.69
CA LEU A 56 21.97 -1.26 6.26
C LEU A 56 21.41 -2.64 5.92
N LYS A 57 22.11 -3.70 6.36
CA LYS A 57 21.71 -5.08 6.08
C LYS A 57 20.35 -5.40 6.68
N GLN A 58 20.12 -5.01 7.94
CA GLN A 58 18.83 -5.18 8.60
C GLN A 58 17.70 -4.41 7.89
N LEU A 59 17.98 -3.20 7.39
CA LEU A 59 16.99 -2.44 6.62
C LEU A 59 16.65 -3.13 5.30
N GLN A 60 17.65 -3.61 4.56
CA GLN A 60 17.45 -4.35 3.31
C GLN A 60 16.67 -5.64 3.52
N GLU A 61 16.98 -6.40 4.57
CA GLU A 61 16.24 -7.62 4.93
C GLU A 61 14.78 -7.30 5.25
N LYS A 62 14.51 -6.25 6.06
CA LYS A 62 13.14 -5.80 6.35
C LYS A 62 12.39 -5.40 5.09
N GLN A 63 13.02 -4.63 4.20
CA GLN A 63 12.41 -4.21 2.94
C GLN A 63 12.14 -5.40 2.01
N ALA A 64 13.02 -6.40 1.97
CA ALA A 64 12.84 -7.60 1.16
C ALA A 64 11.69 -8.47 1.67
N VAL A 65 11.57 -8.66 2.99
CA VAL A 65 10.44 -9.37 3.60
C VAL A 65 9.13 -8.63 3.33
N GLN A 66 9.08 -7.32 3.58
CA GLN A 66 7.88 -6.52 3.30
C GLN A 66 7.44 -6.59 1.84
N LEU A 67 8.37 -6.56 0.88
CA LEU A 67 8.04 -6.70 -0.53
C LEU A 67 7.53 -8.09 -0.88
N ARG A 68 8.07 -9.15 -0.26
CA ARG A 68 7.57 -10.52 -0.44
C ARG A 68 6.15 -10.66 0.10
N ASP A 69 5.91 -10.20 1.32
CA ASP A 69 4.59 -10.27 1.96
C ASP A 69 3.54 -9.52 1.12
N LEU A 70 3.89 -8.34 0.59
CA LEU A 70 3.02 -7.57 -0.31
C LEU A 70 2.76 -8.29 -1.63
N GLN A 71 3.75 -8.98 -2.20
CA GLN A 71 3.58 -9.77 -3.41
C GLN A 71 2.68 -10.99 -3.18
N GLU A 72 2.84 -11.68 -2.06
CA GLU A 72 2.00 -12.80 -1.67
C GLU A 72 0.55 -12.36 -1.45
N GLN A 73 0.34 -11.26 -0.72
CA GLN A 73 -0.98 -10.66 -0.54
C GLN A 73 -1.60 -10.24 -1.88
N ALA A 74 -0.82 -9.58 -2.75
CA ALA A 74 -1.27 -9.20 -4.08
C ALA A 74 -1.68 -10.41 -4.94
N ALA A 75 -0.95 -11.53 -4.85
CA ALA A 75 -1.30 -12.76 -5.54
C ALA A 75 -2.60 -13.37 -5.01
N LEU A 76 -2.79 -13.38 -3.69
CA LEU A 76 -4.02 -13.83 -3.04
C LEU A 76 -5.22 -12.94 -3.40
N ASP A 77 -5.04 -11.62 -3.39
CA ASP A 77 -6.08 -10.67 -3.75
C ASP A 77 -6.49 -10.84 -5.22
N ARG A 78 -5.51 -11.02 -6.12
CA ARG A 78 -5.76 -11.33 -7.54
C ARG A 78 -6.57 -12.61 -7.70
N ALA A 79 -6.14 -13.70 -7.07
CA ALA A 79 -6.85 -14.98 -7.11
C ALA A 79 -8.28 -14.85 -6.53
N THR A 80 -8.46 -14.04 -5.50
CA THR A 80 -9.78 -13.78 -4.90
C THR A 80 -10.69 -12.99 -5.86
N ILE A 81 -10.15 -11.99 -6.56
CA ILE A 81 -10.89 -11.24 -7.58
C ILE A 81 -11.33 -12.18 -8.71
N ASP A 82 -10.41 -13.00 -9.23
CA ASP A 82 -10.69 -13.95 -10.31
C ASP A 82 -11.76 -14.98 -9.89
N ALA A 83 -11.64 -15.54 -8.68
CA ALA A 83 -12.62 -16.48 -8.14
C ALA A 83 -14.01 -15.84 -7.99
N ARG A 84 -14.07 -14.60 -7.51
CA ARG A 84 -15.33 -13.84 -7.39
C ARG A 84 -15.92 -13.49 -8.76
N ALA A 85 -15.10 -13.15 -9.74
CA ALA A 85 -15.53 -12.88 -11.10
C ALA A 85 -16.11 -14.14 -11.75
N ALA A 86 -15.45 -15.29 -11.59
CA ALA A 86 -15.95 -16.57 -12.07
C ALA A 86 -17.29 -16.95 -11.43
N GLN A 87 -17.39 -16.82 -10.10
CA GLN A 87 -18.65 -17.10 -9.38
C GLN A 87 -19.77 -16.16 -9.85
N ALA A 88 -19.49 -14.86 -9.97
CA ALA A 88 -20.48 -13.89 -10.45
C ALA A 88 -21.00 -14.21 -11.86
N GLU A 89 -20.15 -14.69 -12.77
CA GLU A 89 -20.57 -15.09 -14.11
C GLU A 89 -21.46 -16.34 -14.08
N THR A 90 -21.18 -17.31 -13.20
CA THR A 90 -22.06 -18.47 -13.02
C THR A 90 -23.44 -18.07 -12.49
N ASP A 91 -23.49 -17.17 -11.51
CA ASP A 91 -24.73 -16.67 -10.93
C ASP A 91 -25.54 -15.86 -11.94
N ARG A 92 -24.87 -15.01 -12.74
CA ARG A 92 -25.48 -14.25 -13.83
C ARG A 92 -26.14 -15.16 -14.84
N ARG A 93 -25.43 -16.18 -15.35
CA ARG A 93 -25.99 -17.15 -16.32
C ARG A 93 -27.17 -17.91 -15.75
N ALA A 94 -27.10 -18.32 -14.48
CA ALA A 94 -28.18 -19.01 -13.81
C ALA A 94 -29.41 -18.09 -13.63
N ALA A 95 -29.20 -16.82 -13.29
CA ALA A 95 -30.26 -15.82 -13.17
C ALA A 95 -30.92 -15.53 -14.53
N LEU A 96 -30.11 -15.35 -15.59
CA LEU A 96 -30.58 -15.13 -16.95
C LEU A 96 -31.41 -16.33 -17.43
N LYS A 97 -30.93 -17.56 -17.24
CA LYS A 97 -31.68 -18.79 -17.56
C LYS A 97 -33.02 -18.85 -16.82
N ARG A 98 -33.03 -18.50 -15.53
CA ARG A 98 -34.26 -18.43 -14.72
C ARG A 98 -35.22 -17.34 -15.22
N ALA A 99 -34.72 -16.17 -15.60
CA ALA A 99 -35.52 -15.08 -16.15
C ALA A 99 -36.16 -15.48 -17.50
N VAL A 100 -35.37 -16.05 -18.41
CA VAL A 100 -35.85 -16.55 -19.70
C VAL A 100 -36.90 -17.65 -19.51
N ALA A 101 -36.69 -18.58 -18.59
CA ALA A 101 -37.65 -19.64 -18.30
C ALA A 101 -38.99 -19.09 -17.76
N ARG A 102 -38.94 -18.13 -16.83
CA ARG A 102 -40.14 -17.44 -16.32
C ARG A 102 -40.88 -16.70 -17.44
N GLN A 103 -40.14 -15.98 -18.28
CA GLN A 103 -40.70 -15.25 -19.40
C GLN A 103 -41.41 -16.20 -20.39
N ARG A 104 -40.76 -17.32 -20.74
CA ARG A 104 -41.35 -18.34 -21.60
C ARG A 104 -42.59 -18.98 -20.99
N ALA A 105 -42.59 -19.28 -19.69
CA ALA A 105 -43.74 -19.84 -18.99
C ALA A 105 -44.92 -18.87 -18.94
N ALA A 106 -44.67 -17.60 -18.65
CA ALA A 106 -45.70 -16.55 -18.65
C ALA A 106 -46.34 -16.39 -20.03
N PHE A 107 -45.54 -16.35 -21.09
CA PHE A 107 -46.05 -16.26 -22.46
C PHE A 107 -46.81 -17.52 -22.91
N GLY A 108 -46.31 -18.71 -22.57
CA GLY A 108 -47.01 -19.97 -22.85
C GLY A 108 -48.36 -20.08 -22.14
N ALA A 109 -48.44 -19.61 -20.89
CA ALA A 109 -49.69 -19.60 -20.12
C ALA A 109 -50.70 -18.56 -20.64
N SER A 110 -50.24 -17.46 -21.25
CA SER A 110 -51.10 -16.39 -21.76
C SER A 110 -51.79 -16.68 -23.11
N GLY A 111 -51.49 -17.81 -23.77
CA GLY A 111 -52.16 -18.21 -25.02
C GLY A 111 -51.78 -17.40 -26.27
N ILE A 112 -50.86 -16.43 -26.16
CA ILE A 112 -50.42 -15.52 -27.24
C ILE A 112 -49.38 -16.19 -28.17
N GLY A 113 -49.27 -17.53 -28.13
CA GLY A 113 -48.16 -18.30 -28.72
C GLY A 113 -48.02 -18.25 -30.24
N ASN A 114 -48.97 -17.67 -30.98
CA ASN A 114 -49.00 -17.70 -32.45
C ASN A 114 -48.88 -16.35 -33.16
N GLN A 115 -48.71 -15.22 -32.45
CA GLN A 115 -48.57 -13.92 -33.09
C GLN A 115 -47.24 -13.28 -32.68
N SER A 116 -46.32 -13.26 -33.65
CA SER A 116 -44.99 -12.65 -33.65
C SER A 116 -45.02 -11.16 -33.29
N SER A 117 -45.29 -10.83 -32.02
CA SER A 117 -45.23 -9.45 -31.51
C SER A 117 -43.79 -9.16 -31.05
N GLY A 118 -43.09 -8.29 -31.78
CA GLY A 118 -41.68 -7.92 -31.53
C GLY A 118 -41.41 -7.34 -30.13
N SER A 119 -42.44 -6.98 -29.38
CA SER A 119 -42.34 -6.52 -27.99
C SER A 119 -41.75 -7.57 -27.03
N ASN A 120 -41.98 -8.87 -27.29
CA ASN A 120 -41.47 -9.95 -26.43
C ASN A 120 -39.97 -10.16 -26.60
N GLU A 121 -39.49 -10.02 -27.83
CA GLU A 121 -38.06 -10.11 -28.17
C GLU A 121 -37.31 -8.86 -27.68
N ALA A 122 -37.93 -7.68 -27.75
CA ALA A 122 -37.35 -6.45 -27.23
C ALA A 122 -37.09 -6.49 -25.71
N VAL A 123 -37.98 -7.10 -24.92
CA VAL A 123 -37.77 -7.26 -23.46
C VAL A 123 -36.62 -8.21 -23.16
N LEU A 124 -36.52 -9.34 -23.89
CA LEU A 124 -35.41 -10.28 -23.74
C LEU A 124 -34.08 -9.68 -24.16
N LEU A 125 -34.08 -8.92 -25.26
CA LEU A 125 -32.90 -8.18 -25.72
C LEU A 125 -32.49 -7.11 -24.69
N GLY A 126 -33.45 -6.41 -24.07
CA GLY A 126 -33.20 -5.46 -22.98
C GLY A 126 -32.54 -6.10 -21.77
N LEU A 127 -33.11 -7.22 -21.28
CA LEU A 127 -32.55 -8.00 -20.17
C LEU A 127 -31.13 -8.51 -20.46
N PHE A 128 -30.87 -8.94 -21.69
CA PHE A 128 -29.53 -9.34 -22.11
C PHE A 128 -28.56 -8.14 -22.15
N SER A 129 -29.00 -7.02 -22.73
CA SER A 129 -28.20 -5.79 -22.84
C SER A 129 -27.82 -5.23 -21.47
N GLU A 130 -28.76 -5.21 -20.53
CA GLU A 130 -28.53 -4.82 -19.13
C GLU A 130 -27.53 -5.77 -18.46
N SER A 131 -27.67 -7.08 -18.69
CA SER A 131 -26.74 -8.08 -18.16
C SER A 131 -25.30 -7.93 -18.69
N GLU A 132 -25.14 -7.59 -19.97
CA GLU A 132 -23.83 -7.32 -20.56
C GLU A 132 -23.24 -5.98 -20.09
N ALA A 133 -24.07 -4.95 -19.87
CA ALA A 133 -23.64 -3.69 -19.27
C ALA A 133 -23.13 -3.90 -17.83
N ASP A 134 -23.84 -4.69 -17.03
CA ASP A 134 -23.43 -5.08 -15.68
C ASP A 134 -22.10 -5.85 -15.69
N ARG A 135 -21.93 -6.77 -16.64
CA ARG A 135 -20.68 -7.51 -16.83
C ARG A 135 -19.53 -6.54 -17.13
N ALA A 136 -19.70 -5.65 -18.10
CA ALA A 136 -18.68 -4.68 -18.48
C ALA A 136 -18.32 -3.73 -17.31
N ALA A 137 -19.29 -3.33 -16.50
CA ALA A 137 -19.04 -2.52 -15.31
C ALA A 137 -18.19 -3.26 -14.26
N ARG A 138 -18.46 -4.56 -14.05
CA ARG A 138 -17.68 -5.41 -13.14
C ARG A 138 -16.25 -5.63 -13.64
N GLU A 139 -16.08 -5.94 -14.92
CA GLU A 139 -14.75 -6.12 -15.54
C GLU A 139 -13.89 -4.86 -15.42
N LYS A 140 -14.50 -3.67 -15.62
CA LYS A 140 -13.83 -2.39 -15.37
C LYS A 140 -13.40 -2.25 -13.91
N LEU A 141 -14.29 -2.60 -12.98
CA LEU A 141 -14.01 -2.51 -11.54
C LEU A 141 -12.87 -3.46 -11.14
N ASP A 142 -12.84 -4.68 -11.65
CA ASP A 142 -11.77 -5.63 -11.39
C ASP A 142 -10.44 -5.16 -12.00
N THR A 143 -10.48 -4.56 -13.19
CA THR A 143 -9.30 -3.91 -13.79
C THR A 143 -8.77 -2.78 -12.90
N LEU A 144 -9.65 -1.96 -12.33
CA LEU A 144 -9.26 -0.91 -11.38
C LEU A 144 -8.64 -1.49 -10.11
N ARG A 145 -9.19 -2.60 -9.59
CA ARG A 145 -8.62 -3.31 -8.44
C ARG A 145 -7.22 -3.84 -8.73
N PHE A 146 -7.01 -4.47 -9.89
CA PHE A 146 -5.69 -4.94 -10.30
C PHE A 146 -4.70 -3.77 -10.44
N SER A 147 -5.13 -2.65 -11.03
CA SER A 147 -4.31 -1.45 -11.13
C SER A 147 -3.94 -0.90 -9.75
N ALA A 148 -4.87 -0.89 -8.79
CA ALA A 148 -4.61 -0.44 -7.43
C ALA A 148 -3.58 -1.33 -6.71
N ILE A 149 -3.66 -2.66 -6.90
CA ILE A 149 -2.67 -3.62 -6.37
C ILE A 149 -1.28 -3.31 -6.93
N ASP A 150 -1.17 -3.07 -8.24
CA ASP A 150 0.10 -2.77 -8.90
C ASP A 150 0.68 -1.42 -8.45
N GLN A 151 -0.17 -0.40 -8.36
CA GLN A 151 0.23 0.92 -7.86
C GLN A 151 0.73 0.86 -6.42
N ASN A 152 0.13 0.01 -5.56
CA ASN A 152 0.56 -0.18 -4.18
C ASN A 152 1.97 -0.81 -4.11
N ILE A 153 2.21 -1.88 -4.88
CA ILE A 153 3.53 -2.53 -4.95
C ILE A 153 4.59 -1.53 -5.46
N GLU A 154 4.25 -0.76 -6.49
CA GLU A 154 5.16 0.23 -7.06
C GLU A 154 5.45 1.37 -6.07
N ALA A 155 4.44 1.85 -5.34
CA ALA A 155 4.60 2.83 -4.29
C ALA A 155 5.55 2.34 -3.19
N GLN A 156 5.41 1.10 -2.75
CA GLN A 156 6.33 0.52 -1.77
C GLN A 156 7.76 0.43 -2.30
N LYS A 157 7.95 0.02 -3.57
CA LYS A 157 9.29 0.00 -4.19
C LYS A 157 9.90 1.41 -4.21
N ARG A 158 9.13 2.44 -4.57
CA ARG A 158 9.61 3.84 -4.54
C ARG A 158 10.03 4.27 -3.14
N ILE A 159 9.23 3.94 -2.11
CA ILE A 159 9.58 4.22 -0.71
C ILE A 159 10.88 3.52 -0.32
N ASN A 160 11.06 2.24 -0.67
CA ASN A 160 12.28 1.50 -0.36
C ASN A 160 13.51 2.13 -1.02
N VAL A 161 13.40 2.57 -2.28
CA VAL A 161 14.48 3.28 -3.00
C VAL A 161 14.80 4.62 -2.33
N LEU A 162 13.78 5.40 -1.94
CA LEU A 162 13.96 6.67 -1.24
C LEU A 162 14.63 6.50 0.13
N GLN A 163 14.26 5.47 0.88
CA GLN A 163 14.91 5.17 2.16
C GLN A 163 16.37 4.76 1.96
N ALA A 164 16.66 3.97 0.94
CA ALA A 164 18.02 3.57 0.60
C ALA A 164 18.88 4.79 0.20
N SER A 165 18.35 5.72 -0.60
CA SER A 165 19.06 6.94 -1.01
C SER A 165 19.29 7.89 0.17
N GLN A 166 18.30 8.08 1.04
CA GLN A 166 18.45 8.90 2.25
C GLN A 166 19.51 8.33 3.20
N LEU A 167 19.57 7.01 3.35
CA LEU A 167 20.58 6.36 4.19
C LEU A 167 21.98 6.50 3.58
N ALA A 168 22.12 6.32 2.28
CA ALA A 168 23.38 6.52 1.56
C ALA A 168 23.87 7.98 1.70
N GLU A 169 22.97 8.96 1.59
CA GLU A 169 23.30 10.38 1.75
C GLU A 169 23.69 10.70 3.20
N LYS A 170 22.96 10.19 4.20
CA LYS A 170 23.36 10.34 5.61
C LYS A 170 24.77 9.80 5.88
N GLN A 171 25.11 8.64 5.30
CA GLN A 171 26.44 8.06 5.40
C GLN A 171 27.50 8.86 4.65
N ARG A 172 27.15 9.52 3.55
CA ARG A 172 28.03 10.43 2.82
C ARG A 172 28.32 11.67 3.65
N VAL A 173 27.28 12.32 4.18
CA VAL A 173 27.40 13.51 5.04
C VAL A 173 28.24 13.19 6.27
N GLN A 174 27.95 12.09 6.99
CA GLN A 174 28.74 11.69 8.16
C GLN A 174 30.22 11.44 7.85
N ARG A 175 30.54 10.90 6.67
CA ARG A 175 31.94 10.71 6.24
C ARG A 175 32.64 12.03 5.95
N VAL A 176 31.94 12.99 5.35
CA VAL A 176 32.50 14.32 5.05
C VAL A 176 32.61 15.16 6.33
N SER A 177 31.57 15.19 7.16
CA SER A 177 31.55 15.97 8.40
C SER A 177 32.42 15.37 9.52
N GLY A 178 32.60 14.05 9.54
CA GLY A 178 33.51 13.36 10.46
C GLY A 178 34.96 13.26 9.96
N GLY A 179 35.24 13.69 8.72
CA GLY A 179 36.56 13.68 8.10
C GLY A 179 37.24 15.04 7.97
N VAL A 180 36.54 16.13 8.32
CA VAL A 180 37.12 17.47 8.45
C VAL A 180 37.35 17.71 9.94
N PHE A 181 38.55 17.41 10.45
CA PHE A 181 39.28 18.04 11.56
C PHE A 181 40.60 17.29 11.79
#